data_AF-A0AAW6UII2-F1
#
_entry.id   AF-A0AAW6UII2-F1
#
_cell.length_a   1.000
_cell.length_b   1.000
_cell.length_c   1.000
_cell.angle_alpha   90.00
_cell.angle_beta   90.00
_cell.angle_gamma   90.00
#
_symmetry.space_group_name_H-M   'P 1'
#
loop_
_entity.id
_entity.type
_entity.pdbx_description
1 polymer ?
#
loop_
_entity_poly.entity_id
_entity_poly.type
_entity_poly.pdbx_seq_one_letter_code
_entity_poly.pdbx_strand_id
1 'polypeptide(L)'
;MTVKKYTEVIEKINEIINKYTLDTSELIKIGSTAEKGDITLTKYDNSRYDISYYDSEQPDPFVIKSYLLNNNNYDATHLYPSYVDIPKKPSDTFLLFTGTLNKNSIIVTNHDKDHYRVYNDCRMNSSILYDDVVMSADYQDYKIKNGTNGNATAYMQFVNNDWQLVLQTQEVKDFKGERKSFAIEGENRILKYIPNNKMDSINKNKFENTRENTHVKILSIAKKLNCLYVDEKGNNIFETERKLDSAKAWHEFITSISIKINNHVKMLKSFQEVWQKQLQELNGKINKTIDDKVKIKSLTRKLAQSDIQISLYHNHYNRILSEGNQIERSKLWWEIKKVKV
;
A
#
# COMPACT_ATOMS: atom_id res chain seq x y z
N MET A 1 -9.70 22.02 26.51
CA MET A 1 -9.47 22.70 25.22
C MET A 1 -10.82 23.28 24.79
N THR A 2 -10.92 24.56 24.47
CA THR A 2 -12.20 25.18 24.05
C THR A 2 -12.49 24.89 22.58
N VAL A 3 -13.77 24.97 22.18
CA VAL A 3 -14.22 24.71 20.79
C VAL A 3 -13.42 25.52 19.75
N LYS A 4 -13.15 26.79 20.07
CA LYS A 4 -12.36 27.69 19.23
C LYS A 4 -10.93 27.20 18.99
N LYS A 5 -10.28 26.60 20.01
CA LYS A 5 -8.89 26.15 19.93
C LYS A 5 -8.71 24.92 19.04
N TYR A 6 -9.71 24.02 18.93
CA TYR A 6 -9.60 22.87 18.02
C TYR A 6 -9.78 23.27 16.56
N THR A 7 -10.67 24.23 16.27
CA THR A 7 -10.89 24.72 14.89
C THR A 7 -9.60 25.29 14.32
N GLU A 8 -8.90 26.12 15.08
CA GLU A 8 -7.59 26.69 14.70
C GLU A 8 -6.55 25.60 14.41
N VAL A 9 -6.51 24.53 15.21
CA VAL A 9 -5.61 23.38 15.01
C VAL A 9 -5.95 22.64 13.70
N ILE A 10 -7.22 22.36 13.47
CA ILE A 10 -7.68 21.68 12.25
C ILE A 10 -7.41 22.53 11.01
N GLU A 11 -7.64 23.84 11.07
CA GLU A 11 -7.32 24.77 9.97
C GLU A 11 -5.82 24.77 9.67
N LYS A 12 -4.97 24.79 10.70
CA LYS A 12 -3.51 24.70 10.56
C LYS A 12 -3.08 23.37 9.92
N ILE A 13 -3.65 22.24 10.34
CA ILE A 13 -3.36 20.94 9.74
C ILE A 13 -3.79 20.94 8.26
N ASN A 14 -4.99 21.45 7.96
CA ASN A 14 -5.49 21.57 6.59
C ASN A 14 -4.57 22.46 5.73
N GLU A 15 -4.03 23.55 6.26
CA GLU A 15 -3.04 24.37 5.54
C GLU A 15 -1.76 23.57 5.27
N ILE A 16 -1.26 22.85 6.27
CA ILE A 16 -0.02 22.08 6.19
C ILE A 16 -0.11 20.99 5.13
N ILE A 17 -1.18 20.18 5.11
CA ILE A 17 -1.27 19.05 4.18
C ILE A 17 -1.32 19.48 2.71
N ASN A 18 -1.78 20.71 2.44
CA ASN A 18 -1.83 21.28 1.10
C ASN A 18 -0.44 21.63 0.55
N LYS A 19 0.52 21.99 1.42
CA LYS A 19 1.84 22.48 1.02
C LYS A 19 2.97 21.51 1.36
N TYR A 20 2.85 20.78 2.45
CA TYR A 20 3.90 19.95 3.05
C TYR A 20 3.47 18.50 3.18
N THR A 21 4.45 17.62 3.30
CA THR A 21 4.22 16.23 3.70
C THR A 21 3.88 16.19 5.18
N LEU A 22 2.81 15.48 5.54
CA LEU A 22 2.50 15.15 6.92
C LEU A 22 2.97 13.73 7.21
N ASP A 23 3.97 13.58 8.07
CA ASP A 23 4.60 12.30 8.38
C ASP A 23 4.12 11.79 9.75
N THR A 24 3.61 10.57 9.77
CA THR A 24 3.07 9.88 10.96
C THR A 24 3.90 8.65 11.33
N SER A 25 5.09 8.50 10.76
CA SER A 25 5.95 7.33 10.99
C SER A 25 6.40 7.20 12.44
N GLU A 26 6.57 8.30 13.18
CA GLU A 26 6.88 8.27 14.62
C GLU A 26 5.74 7.66 15.44
N LEU A 27 4.49 7.76 14.98
CA LEU A 27 3.35 7.12 15.66
C LEU A 27 3.39 5.59 15.58
N ILE A 28 4.05 5.03 14.56
CA ILE A 28 4.21 3.58 14.34
C ILE A 28 5.21 2.98 15.33
N LYS A 29 6.27 3.72 15.67
CA LYS A 29 7.44 3.18 16.40
C LYS A 29 7.12 2.72 17.82
N ILE A 30 6.08 3.28 18.43
CA ILE A 30 5.79 3.05 19.86
C ILE A 30 4.94 1.78 20.08
N GLY A 31 4.40 1.17 19.03
CA GLY A 31 3.53 -0.02 19.17
C GLY A 31 2.38 0.22 20.16
N SER A 32 1.98 1.48 20.33
CA SER A 32 1.21 1.97 21.47
C SER A 32 -0.13 1.24 21.60
N THR A 33 -0.39 0.78 22.82
CA THR A 33 -1.67 0.23 23.26
C THR A 33 -2.68 1.30 23.65
N ALA A 34 -2.31 2.59 23.62
CA ALA A 34 -3.18 3.68 24.06
C ALA A 34 -4.05 4.20 22.91
N GLU A 35 -5.37 4.11 23.08
CA GLU A 35 -6.38 4.58 22.11
C GLU A 35 -6.52 6.12 22.05
N LYS A 36 -5.96 6.82 23.05
CA LYS A 36 -5.90 8.29 23.13
C LYS A 36 -4.52 8.72 23.60
N GLY A 37 -4.04 9.85 23.09
CA GLY A 37 -2.80 10.45 23.54
C GLY A 37 -2.67 11.90 23.12
N ASP A 38 -1.69 12.56 23.73
CA ASP A 38 -1.26 13.89 23.36
C ASP A 38 -0.18 13.77 22.28
N ILE A 39 -0.33 14.54 21.22
CA ILE A 39 0.61 14.58 20.09
C ILE A 39 1.11 16.00 19.85
N THR A 40 2.24 16.12 19.18
CA THR A 40 2.78 17.38 18.67
C THR A 40 2.92 17.35 17.16
N LEU A 41 2.95 18.56 16.58
CA LEU A 41 3.16 18.80 15.17
C LEU A 41 4.40 19.66 14.99
N THR A 42 5.51 19.03 14.60
CA THR A 42 6.82 19.68 14.52
C THR A 42 7.23 19.89 13.07
N LYS A 43 7.60 21.11 12.70
CA LYS A 43 8.18 21.37 11.38
C LYS A 43 9.59 20.79 11.33
N TYR A 44 9.82 19.80 10.48
CA TYR A 44 11.16 19.21 10.31
C TYR A 44 12.03 20.06 9.38
N ASP A 45 11.48 20.42 8.21
CA ASP A 45 12.12 21.29 7.22
C ASP A 45 11.06 21.96 6.33
N ASN A 46 11.46 22.54 5.20
CA ASN A 46 10.54 23.18 4.25
C ASN A 46 9.76 22.21 3.36
N SER A 47 9.83 20.89 3.61
CA SER A 47 9.11 19.86 2.86
C SER A 47 8.14 19.04 3.71
N ARG A 48 8.30 19.06 5.04
CA ARG A 48 7.67 18.07 5.93
C ARG A 48 7.37 18.58 7.34
N TYR A 49 6.25 18.10 7.87
CA TYR A 49 5.88 18.17 9.27
C TYR A 49 5.75 16.75 9.83
N ASP A 50 6.29 16.55 11.02
CA ASP A 50 6.25 15.27 11.72
C ASP A 50 5.18 15.35 12.82
N ILE A 51 4.34 14.31 12.91
CA ILE A 51 3.43 14.04 14.01
C ILE A 51 4.06 13.01 14.93
N SER A 52 4.23 13.36 16.19
CA SER A 52 4.85 12.50 17.21
C SER A 52 4.07 12.53 18.51
N TYR A 53 4.24 11.49 19.33
CA TYR A 53 3.78 11.50 20.71
C TYR A 53 4.41 12.65 21.48
N TYR A 54 3.62 13.26 22.36
CA TYR A 54 4.09 14.22 23.32
C TYR A 54 4.35 13.51 24.66
N ASP A 55 5.62 13.35 25.01
CA ASP A 55 6.08 12.69 26.24
C ASP A 55 6.97 13.63 27.08
N SER A 56 6.73 14.94 26.99
CA SER A 56 7.52 15.94 27.70
C SER A 56 6.74 16.58 28.83
N GLU A 57 7.39 16.75 29.99
CA GLU A 57 6.87 17.56 31.10
C GLU A 57 6.88 19.07 30.78
N GLN A 58 7.52 19.48 29.68
CA GLN A 58 7.65 20.89 29.27
C GLN A 58 6.43 21.34 28.46
N PRO A 59 5.57 22.25 28.97
CA PRO A 59 4.32 22.63 28.30
C PRO A 59 4.56 23.17 26.88
N ASP A 60 4.09 22.44 25.88
CA ASP A 60 4.07 22.89 24.49
C ASP A 60 2.69 23.51 24.17
N PRO A 61 2.62 24.76 23.69
CA PRO A 61 1.35 25.40 23.34
C PRO A 61 0.56 24.66 22.24
N PHE A 62 1.22 23.81 21.45
CA PHE A 62 0.66 23.03 20.34
C PHE A 62 0.54 21.53 20.64
N VAL A 63 0.36 21.14 21.90
CA VAL A 63 -0.13 19.79 22.23
C VAL A 63 -1.57 19.63 21.76
N ILE A 64 -1.83 18.55 21.03
CA ILE A 64 -3.13 18.21 20.45
C ILE A 64 -3.58 16.87 21.04
N LYS A 65 -4.77 16.86 21.63
CA LYS A 65 -5.44 15.61 22.04
C LYS A 65 -5.92 14.87 20.81
N SER A 66 -5.58 13.59 20.70
CA SER A 66 -6.01 12.77 19.58
C SER A 66 -6.33 11.34 20.00
N TYR A 67 -7.30 10.73 19.30
CA TYR A 67 -7.38 9.28 19.21
C TYR A 67 -6.20 8.75 18.40
N LEU A 68 -5.70 7.59 18.78
CA LEU A 68 -4.55 6.97 18.14
C LEU A 68 -4.93 5.57 17.70
N LEU A 69 -4.85 5.35 16.39
CA LEU A 69 -5.10 4.04 15.80
C LEU A 69 -3.77 3.43 15.40
N ASN A 70 -3.39 2.37 16.13
CA ASN A 70 -2.13 1.69 15.94
C ASN A 70 -2.00 1.11 14.51
N ASN A 71 -0.76 1.03 14.02
CA ASN A 71 -0.48 0.46 12.72
C ASN A 71 -0.11 -1.02 12.87
N ASN A 72 -0.96 -1.89 12.35
CA ASN A 72 -0.59 -3.29 12.16
C ASN A 72 0.38 -3.34 10.98
N ASN A 73 1.68 -3.28 11.28
CA ASN A 73 2.72 -3.48 10.28
C ASN A 73 2.57 -4.88 9.66
N TYR A 74 2.90 -4.98 8.38
CA TYR A 74 2.73 -6.15 7.52
C TYR A 74 3.45 -7.43 8.04
N ASP A 75 4.36 -7.31 9.01
CA ASP A 75 5.06 -8.43 9.67
C ASP A 75 4.19 -9.11 10.76
N ALA A 76 3.20 -9.86 10.28
CA ALA A 76 3.04 -11.29 10.57
C ALA A 76 3.02 -11.83 12.03
N THR A 77 2.39 -11.14 12.99
CA THR A 77 1.84 -11.81 14.20
C THR A 77 0.41 -11.42 14.56
N HIS A 78 -0.08 -10.26 14.10
CA HIS A 78 -1.44 -9.82 14.39
C HIS A 78 -2.45 -10.43 13.41
N LEU A 79 -3.20 -11.42 13.90
CA LEU A 79 -4.30 -12.08 13.18
C LEU A 79 -5.54 -11.18 13.00
N TYR A 80 -5.61 -10.03 13.70
CA TYR A 80 -6.80 -9.20 13.81
C TYR A 80 -6.51 -7.73 13.45
N PRO A 81 -7.46 -7.02 12.83
CA PRO A 81 -7.36 -5.58 12.60
C PRO A 81 -7.32 -4.83 13.93
N SER A 82 -6.54 -3.76 14.00
CA SER A 82 -6.58 -2.82 15.13
C SER A 82 -7.78 -1.90 14.96
N TYR A 83 -8.41 -1.48 16.06
CA TYR A 83 -9.53 -0.55 16.00
C TYR A 83 -9.53 0.42 17.19
N VAL A 84 -10.26 1.52 17.01
CA VAL A 84 -10.64 2.46 18.07
C VAL A 84 -12.08 2.92 17.86
N ASP A 85 -12.83 3.05 18.95
CA ASP A 85 -14.18 3.61 18.92
C ASP A 85 -14.11 5.12 19.16
N ILE A 86 -14.75 5.89 18.29
CA ILE A 86 -14.84 7.34 18.40
C ILE A 86 -16.30 7.77 18.49
N PRO A 87 -16.63 8.75 19.35
CA PRO A 87 -17.99 9.25 19.44
C PRO A 87 -18.35 10.00 18.15
N LYS A 88 -19.56 9.79 17.63
CA LYS A 88 -20.09 10.54 16.49
C LYS A 88 -20.18 12.04 16.77
N LYS A 89 -20.29 12.40 18.05
CA LYS A 89 -20.33 13.79 18.55
C LYS A 89 -19.27 13.95 19.66
N PRO A 90 -17.99 14.20 19.30
CA PRO A 90 -16.93 14.35 20.29
C PRO A 90 -17.09 15.63 21.12
N SER A 91 -16.68 15.57 22.39
CA SER A 91 -16.66 16.72 23.30
C SER A 91 -15.25 17.19 23.68
N ASP A 92 -14.25 16.31 23.61
CA ASP A 92 -12.89 16.52 24.14
C ASP A 92 -11.78 16.30 23.10
N THR A 93 -12.00 15.40 22.15
CA THR A 93 -10.99 14.91 21.19
C THR A 93 -11.58 14.92 19.79
N PHE A 94 -11.04 15.77 18.92
CA PHE A 94 -11.61 16.07 17.59
C PHE A 94 -10.75 15.57 16.42
N LEU A 95 -9.67 14.84 16.73
CA LEU A 95 -8.71 14.30 15.78
C LEU A 95 -8.42 12.84 16.08
N LEU A 96 -8.22 12.05 15.04
CA LEU A 96 -7.70 10.69 15.12
C LEU A 96 -6.52 10.58 14.16
N PHE A 97 -5.35 10.16 14.64
CA PHE A 97 -4.21 9.86 13.77
C PHE A 97 -3.99 8.36 13.64
N THR A 98 -3.57 7.97 12.44
CA THR A 98 -3.11 6.61 12.14
C THR A 98 -1.62 6.66 11.85
N GLY A 99 -0.93 5.54 12.00
CA GLY A 99 0.40 5.40 11.41
C GLY A 99 0.35 5.42 9.88
N THR A 100 1.47 5.72 9.23
CA THR A 100 1.60 5.70 7.77
C THR A 100 1.12 4.38 7.17
N LEU A 101 0.17 4.48 6.24
CA LEU A 101 -0.40 3.34 5.53
C LEU A 101 0.59 2.82 4.48
N ASN A 102 0.79 1.50 4.49
CA ASN A 102 1.54 0.77 3.49
C ASN A 102 0.78 -0.50 3.10
N LYS A 103 -0.14 -0.36 2.13
CA LYS A 103 -1.10 -1.38 1.67
C LYS A 103 -2.25 -1.68 2.64
N ASN A 104 -2.22 -1.12 3.83
CA ASN A 104 -3.32 -1.13 4.79
C ASN A 104 -4.55 -0.39 4.26
N SER A 105 -5.69 -0.70 4.86
CA SER A 105 -6.94 0.03 4.64
C SER A 105 -7.42 0.62 5.96
N ILE A 106 -7.99 1.82 5.91
CA ILE A 106 -8.74 2.42 7.01
C ILE A 106 -10.22 2.23 6.72
N ILE A 107 -10.96 1.67 7.68
CA ILE A 107 -12.39 1.38 7.54
C ILE A 107 -13.13 2.00 8.72
N VAL A 108 -14.12 2.85 8.44
CA VAL A 108 -14.99 3.43 9.46
C VAL A 108 -16.36 2.80 9.32
N THR A 109 -16.80 2.10 10.35
CA THR A 109 -18.13 1.48 10.40
C THR A 109 -19.05 2.24 11.36
N ASN A 110 -20.34 2.25 11.04
CA ASN A 110 -21.38 2.67 11.98
C ASN A 110 -21.54 1.60 13.08
N HIS A 111 -20.85 1.78 14.22
CA HIS A 111 -20.74 0.72 15.23
C HIS A 111 -22.00 0.60 16.08
N ASP A 112 -22.44 1.72 16.64
CA ASP A 112 -23.65 1.80 17.46
C ASP A 112 -24.32 3.17 17.30
N LYS A 113 -25.31 3.49 18.13
CA LYS A 113 -26.04 4.76 18.03
C LYS A 113 -25.13 5.99 18.24
N ASP A 114 -24.13 5.89 19.10
CA ASP A 114 -23.30 6.99 19.59
C ASP A 114 -21.86 6.97 19.03
N HIS A 115 -21.38 5.83 18.50
CA HIS A 115 -19.99 5.64 18.09
C HIS A 115 -19.82 5.18 16.64
N TYR A 116 -18.73 5.63 16.04
CA TYR A 116 -18.10 4.95 14.91
C TYR A 116 -16.98 4.05 15.43
N ARG A 117 -16.71 2.94 14.73
CA ARG A 117 -15.50 2.14 14.94
C ARG A 117 -14.58 2.33 13.75
N VAL A 118 -13.32 2.68 14.02
CA VAL A 118 -12.30 2.94 13.01
C VAL A 118 -11.27 1.82 13.05
N TYR A 119 -11.18 1.05 11.98
CA TYR A 119 -10.24 -0.06 11.83
C TYR A 119 -9.03 0.34 11.00
N ASN A 120 -7.87 -0.22 11.35
CA ASN A 120 -6.70 -0.32 10.48
C ASN A 120 -6.43 -1.80 10.20
N ASP A 121 -6.61 -2.19 8.94
CA ASP A 121 -6.51 -3.57 8.49
C ASP A 121 -5.39 -3.70 7.45
N CYS A 122 -4.41 -4.57 7.75
CA CYS A 122 -3.25 -4.80 6.90
C CYS A 122 -3.58 -5.61 5.63
N ARG A 123 -4.78 -6.18 5.53
CA ARG A 123 -5.26 -6.81 4.31
C ARG A 123 -5.58 -5.73 3.28
N MET A 124 -5.08 -5.96 2.07
CA MET A 124 -5.25 -5.03 0.96
C MET A 124 -6.71 -4.99 0.51
N ASN A 125 -7.26 -3.77 0.37
CA ASN A 125 -8.64 -3.50 -0.03
C ASN A 125 -9.66 -4.22 0.88
N SER A 126 -9.47 -4.09 2.18
CA SER A 126 -10.23 -4.86 3.18
C SER A 126 -11.57 -4.23 3.54
N SER A 127 -11.91 -3.04 3.01
CA SER A 127 -13.21 -2.40 3.23
C SER A 127 -14.41 -3.32 2.94
N ILE A 128 -14.32 -4.21 1.94
CA ILE A 128 -15.37 -5.18 1.59
C ILE A 128 -15.62 -6.28 2.64
N LEU A 129 -14.74 -6.41 3.63
CA LEU A 129 -14.82 -7.41 4.69
C LEU A 129 -15.66 -6.94 5.87
N TYR A 130 -16.02 -5.66 5.91
CA TYR A 130 -16.79 -5.02 6.97
C TYR A 130 -18.23 -4.77 6.50
N ASP A 131 -19.15 -4.68 7.45
CA ASP A 131 -20.53 -4.23 7.21
C ASP A 131 -20.68 -2.81 7.76
N ASP A 132 -21.74 -2.12 7.30
CA ASP A 132 -22.10 -0.79 7.76
C ASP A 132 -20.95 0.22 7.62
N VAL A 133 -20.14 0.06 6.56
CA VAL A 133 -19.05 0.99 6.28
C VAL A 133 -19.66 2.34 5.89
N VAL A 134 -19.16 3.40 6.50
CA VAL A 134 -19.56 4.79 6.20
C VAL A 134 -18.44 5.60 5.56
N MET A 135 -17.18 5.24 5.83
CA MET A 135 -16.00 5.82 5.17
C MET A 135 -14.92 4.75 5.05
N SER A 136 -14.08 4.82 4.03
CA SER A 136 -12.90 3.96 3.93
C SER A 136 -11.86 4.54 2.99
N ALA A 137 -10.60 4.20 3.25
CA ALA A 137 -9.48 4.40 2.34
C ALA A 137 -8.76 3.06 2.17
N ASP A 138 -8.87 2.46 1.00
CA ASP A 138 -8.19 1.22 0.62
C ASP A 138 -6.87 1.52 -0.10
N TYR A 139 -5.99 0.53 -0.25
CA TYR A 139 -4.72 0.68 -0.98
C TYR A 139 -4.89 1.29 -2.38
N GLN A 140 -5.97 0.96 -3.09
CA GLN A 140 -6.21 1.53 -4.43
C GLN A 140 -6.46 3.05 -4.42
N ASP A 141 -6.86 3.66 -3.30
CA ASP A 141 -7.06 5.12 -3.21
C ASP A 141 -5.74 5.89 -3.27
N TYR A 142 -4.66 5.32 -2.73
CA TYR A 142 -3.36 5.99 -2.63
C TYR A 142 -2.25 5.27 -3.42
N LYS A 143 -2.63 4.34 -4.28
CA LYS A 143 -1.70 3.66 -5.18
C LYS A 143 -1.23 4.61 -6.28
N ILE A 144 0.08 4.81 -6.38
CA ILE A 144 0.67 5.64 -7.43
C ILE A 144 0.74 4.88 -8.76
N LYS A 145 0.12 5.44 -9.80
CA LYS A 145 0.16 4.92 -11.16
C LYS A 145 1.60 4.87 -11.65
N ASN A 146 2.05 3.71 -12.13
CA ASN A 146 3.42 3.46 -12.61
C ASN A 146 4.55 3.58 -11.57
N GLY A 147 4.27 3.97 -10.32
CA GLY A 147 5.24 3.98 -9.22
C GLY A 147 5.51 2.58 -8.65
N THR A 148 6.48 2.44 -7.76
CA THR A 148 6.87 1.15 -7.15
C THR A 148 5.90 0.70 -6.06
N ASN A 149 5.42 1.61 -5.19
CA ASN A 149 4.32 1.46 -4.23
C ASN A 149 3.76 2.84 -3.85
N GLY A 150 2.49 2.93 -3.44
CA GLY A 150 1.93 4.12 -2.80
C GLY A 150 1.90 3.96 -1.28
N ASN A 151 2.27 5.01 -0.56
CA ASN A 151 2.05 5.16 0.88
C ASN A 151 1.00 6.25 1.10
N ALA A 152 0.48 6.36 2.31
CA ALA A 152 -0.32 7.51 2.67
C ALA A 152 -0.28 7.81 4.17
N THR A 153 -0.43 9.08 4.52
CA THR A 153 -0.84 9.45 5.87
C THR A 153 -2.36 9.53 5.89
N ALA A 154 -2.99 8.80 6.80
CA ALA A 154 -4.42 8.90 7.05
C ALA A 154 -4.68 9.45 8.46
N TYR A 155 -5.68 10.30 8.57
CA TYR A 155 -6.17 10.83 9.84
C TYR A 155 -7.65 11.19 9.71
N MET A 156 -8.35 11.33 10.82
CA MET A 156 -9.71 11.84 10.84
C MET A 156 -9.78 13.15 11.61
N GLN A 157 -10.68 14.03 11.18
CA GLN A 157 -10.95 15.31 11.82
C GLN A 157 -12.45 15.52 11.95
N PHE A 158 -12.89 16.05 13.08
CA PHE A 158 -14.28 16.43 13.29
C PHE A 158 -14.50 17.89 12.85
N VAL A 159 -15.17 18.09 11.72
CA VAL A 159 -15.39 19.40 11.10
C VAL A 159 -16.84 19.49 10.64
N ASN A 160 -17.44 20.68 10.75
CA ASN A 160 -18.82 20.91 10.31
C ASN A 160 -19.82 19.91 10.89
N ASN A 161 -19.67 19.57 12.18
CA ASN A 161 -20.49 18.62 12.92
C ASN A 161 -20.44 17.16 12.43
N ASP A 162 -19.43 16.77 11.66
CA ASP A 162 -19.23 15.38 11.28
C ASP A 162 -17.74 14.99 11.23
N TRP A 163 -17.48 13.69 11.29
CA TRP A 163 -16.15 13.15 11.09
C TRP A 163 -15.81 13.11 9.60
N GLN A 164 -14.57 13.45 9.26
CA GLN A 164 -14.03 13.33 7.91
C GLN A 164 -12.74 12.52 7.96
N LEU A 165 -12.64 11.48 7.14
CA LEU A 165 -11.39 10.76 6.89
C LEU A 165 -10.60 11.50 5.82
N VAL A 166 -9.36 11.86 6.14
CA VAL A 166 -8.44 12.56 5.24
C VAL A 166 -7.24 11.67 4.96
N LEU A 167 -6.88 11.58 3.68
CA LEU A 167 -5.78 10.80 3.18
C LEU A 167 -4.83 11.72 2.41
N GLN A 168 -3.55 11.74 2.76
CA GLN A 168 -2.51 12.37 1.95
C GLN A 168 -1.69 11.29 1.25
N THR A 169 -1.79 11.23 -0.07
CA THR A 169 -1.05 10.25 -0.89
C THR A 169 0.43 10.60 -0.92
N GLN A 170 1.29 9.60 -0.71
CA GLN A 170 2.73 9.75 -0.60
C GLN A 170 3.50 8.74 -1.45
N GLU A 171 4.65 9.17 -1.94
CA GLU A 171 5.60 8.35 -2.68
C GLU A 171 6.91 8.18 -1.90
N VAL A 172 7.48 6.98 -1.95
CA VAL A 172 8.76 6.70 -1.28
C VAL A 172 9.90 7.11 -2.19
N LYS A 173 10.73 8.05 -1.74
CA LYS A 173 11.96 8.50 -2.42
C LYS A 173 13.19 8.21 -1.57
N ASP A 174 14.32 8.02 -2.23
CA ASP A 174 15.62 8.10 -1.56
C ASP A 174 15.93 9.57 -1.27
N PHE A 175 16.16 9.88 0.00
CA PHE A 175 16.46 11.22 0.48
C PHE A 175 17.62 11.14 1.48
N LYS A 176 18.77 11.73 1.11
CA LYS A 176 20.00 11.71 1.91
C LYS A 176 20.44 10.29 2.35
N GLY A 177 20.24 9.30 1.49
CA GLY A 177 20.60 7.90 1.75
C GLY A 177 19.54 7.09 2.53
N GLU A 178 18.41 7.70 2.89
CA GLU A 178 17.30 7.04 3.57
C GLU A 178 16.04 7.03 2.69
N ARG A 179 15.25 5.95 2.75
CA ARG A 179 13.94 5.91 2.09
C ARG A 179 12.90 6.64 2.93
N LYS A 180 12.35 7.73 2.41
CA LYS A 180 11.32 8.54 3.08
C LYS A 180 10.08 8.72 2.19
N SER A 181 8.92 8.85 2.84
CA SER A 181 7.65 9.10 2.15
C SER A 181 7.44 10.60 2.01
N PHE A 182 7.12 11.06 0.80
CA PHE A 182 6.81 12.46 0.51
C PHE A 182 5.46 12.56 -0.16
N ALA A 183 4.68 13.57 0.20
CA ALA A 183 3.40 13.82 -0.43
C ALA A 183 3.55 14.09 -1.92
N ILE A 184 2.69 13.46 -2.73
CA ILE A 184 2.69 13.67 -4.18
C ILE A 184 2.19 15.09 -4.53
N GLU A 185 2.51 15.56 -5.72
CA GLU A 185 1.97 16.82 -6.24
C GLU A 185 0.68 16.57 -7.05
N GLY A 186 -0.14 17.62 -7.19
CA GLY A 186 -1.33 17.61 -8.04
C GLY A 186 -2.63 17.18 -7.35
N GLU A 187 -3.65 16.93 -8.17
CA GLU A 187 -5.05 16.79 -7.75
C GLU A 187 -5.32 15.62 -6.79
N ASN A 188 -4.53 14.55 -6.86
CA ASN A 188 -4.71 13.34 -6.02
C ASN A 188 -3.88 13.36 -4.74
N ARG A 189 -3.28 14.52 -4.39
CA ARG A 189 -2.48 14.68 -3.18
C ARG A 189 -3.30 14.42 -1.92
N ILE A 190 -4.53 14.94 -1.87
CA ILE A 190 -5.41 14.85 -0.69
C ILE A 190 -6.75 14.27 -1.14
N LEU A 191 -7.19 13.20 -0.47
CA LEU A 191 -8.54 12.66 -0.60
C LEU A 191 -9.27 12.85 0.73
N LYS A 192 -10.56 13.19 0.64
CA LYS A 192 -11.42 13.43 1.80
C LYS A 192 -12.69 12.62 1.65
N TYR A 193 -13.06 11.89 2.70
CA TYR A 193 -14.24 11.05 2.75
C TYR A 193 -15.11 11.50 3.92
N ILE A 194 -16.40 11.63 3.67
CA ILE A 194 -17.43 11.90 4.69
C ILE A 194 -18.35 10.68 4.81
N PRO A 195 -19.07 10.50 5.92
CA PRO A 195 -19.98 9.38 6.11
C PRO A 195 -20.98 9.25 4.96
N ASN A 196 -21.04 8.06 4.39
CA ASN A 196 -21.90 7.73 3.27
C ASN A 196 -22.53 6.35 3.49
N ASN A 197 -23.85 6.29 3.61
CA ASN A 197 -24.59 5.04 3.81
C ASN A 197 -24.56 4.09 2.61
N LYS A 198 -24.02 4.51 1.46
CA LYS A 198 -23.81 3.66 0.27
C LYS A 198 -22.37 3.15 0.15
N MET A 199 -21.51 3.39 1.13
CA MET A 199 -20.08 3.07 1.02
C MET A 199 -19.83 1.58 0.79
N ASP A 200 -20.61 0.69 1.42
CA ASP A 200 -20.53 -0.75 1.17
C ASP A 200 -20.68 -1.10 -0.32
N SER A 201 -21.68 -0.54 -1.00
CA SER A 201 -21.92 -0.78 -2.42
C SER A 201 -20.82 -0.18 -3.30
N ILE A 202 -20.33 1.00 -2.93
CA ILE A 202 -19.22 1.67 -3.63
C ILE A 202 -17.95 0.82 -3.54
N ASN A 203 -17.62 0.35 -2.33
CA ASN A 203 -16.44 -0.46 -2.06
C ASN A 203 -16.49 -1.80 -2.79
N LYS A 204 -17.65 -2.47 -2.80
CA LYS A 204 -17.87 -3.71 -3.56
C LYS A 204 -17.62 -3.52 -5.05
N ASN A 205 -18.19 -2.48 -5.66
CA ASN A 205 -17.99 -2.19 -7.08
C ASN A 205 -16.53 -1.85 -7.39
N LYS A 206 -15.89 -1.03 -6.54
CA LYS A 206 -14.48 -0.67 -6.69
C LYS A 206 -13.57 -1.89 -6.60
N PHE A 207 -13.85 -2.79 -5.66
CA PHE A 207 -13.13 -4.04 -5.49
C PHE A 207 -13.26 -4.95 -6.72
N GLU A 208 -14.48 -5.21 -7.21
CA GLU A 208 -14.69 -6.07 -8.38
C GLU A 208 -14.02 -5.48 -9.64
N ASN A 209 -14.14 -4.17 -9.86
CA ASN A 209 -13.42 -3.49 -10.95
C ASN A 209 -11.90 -3.63 -10.82
N THR A 210 -11.36 -3.53 -9.60
CA THR A 210 -9.93 -3.70 -9.34
C THR A 210 -9.48 -5.13 -9.62
N ARG A 211 -10.30 -6.11 -9.20
CA ARG A 211 -10.06 -7.53 -9.40
C ARG A 211 -10.02 -7.88 -10.89
N GLU A 212 -11.03 -7.47 -11.65
CA GLU A 212 -11.07 -7.71 -13.09
C GLU A 212 -9.88 -7.08 -13.82
N ASN A 213 -9.57 -5.81 -13.53
CA ASN A 213 -8.41 -5.14 -14.12
C ASN A 213 -7.08 -5.82 -13.78
N THR A 214 -6.98 -6.43 -12.59
CA THR A 214 -5.78 -7.16 -12.17
C THR A 214 -5.68 -8.51 -12.89
N HIS A 215 -6.80 -9.22 -13.04
CA HIS A 215 -6.89 -10.47 -13.81
C HIS A 215 -6.46 -10.28 -15.26
N VAL A 216 -6.91 -9.23 -15.93
CA VAL A 216 -6.50 -8.89 -17.30
C VAL A 216 -4.98 -8.74 -17.40
N LYS A 217 -4.35 -8.08 -16.42
CA LYS A 217 -2.89 -7.92 -16.39
C LYS A 217 -2.17 -9.25 -16.15
N ILE A 218 -2.68 -10.10 -15.26
CA ILE A 218 -2.11 -11.42 -14.99
C ILE A 218 -2.17 -12.31 -16.23
N LEU A 219 -3.32 -12.32 -16.92
CA LEU A 219 -3.48 -13.04 -18.18
C LEU A 219 -2.53 -12.53 -19.25
N SER A 220 -2.31 -11.21 -19.34
CA SER A 220 -1.32 -10.61 -20.25
C SER A 220 0.11 -11.09 -19.95
N ILE A 221 0.50 -11.15 -18.67
CA ILE A 221 1.81 -11.67 -18.24
C ILE A 221 1.95 -13.15 -18.62
N ALA A 222 0.94 -13.96 -18.32
CA ALA A 222 0.94 -15.37 -18.65
C ALA A 222 1.07 -15.63 -20.16
N LYS A 223 0.34 -14.88 -21.01
CA LYS A 223 0.51 -14.92 -22.48
C LYS A 223 1.94 -14.60 -22.90
N LYS A 224 2.54 -13.52 -22.38
CA LYS A 224 3.93 -13.12 -22.70
C LYS A 224 4.95 -14.17 -22.30
N LEU A 225 4.70 -14.88 -21.20
CA LEU A 225 5.59 -15.93 -20.70
C LEU A 225 5.27 -17.31 -21.26
N ASN A 226 4.25 -17.44 -22.12
CA ASN A 226 3.74 -18.73 -22.60
C ASN A 226 3.45 -19.70 -21.43
N CYS A 227 2.82 -19.19 -20.36
CA CYS A 227 2.34 -20.02 -19.26
C CYS A 227 1.00 -20.61 -19.66
N LEU A 228 0.94 -21.91 -19.91
CA LEU A 228 -0.31 -22.62 -20.05
C LEU A 228 -0.86 -22.91 -18.66
N TYR A 229 -2.15 -22.68 -18.45
CA TYR A 229 -2.85 -23.18 -17.28
C TYR A 229 -4.03 -24.01 -17.72
N VAL A 230 -4.06 -25.21 -17.19
CA VAL A 230 -5.09 -26.20 -17.43
C VAL A 230 -5.90 -26.27 -16.14
N ASP A 231 -7.19 -25.97 -16.22
CA ASP A 231 -8.08 -26.04 -15.07
C ASP A 231 -8.27 -27.49 -14.58
N GLU A 232 -8.95 -27.67 -13.46
CA GLU A 232 -9.28 -29.00 -12.90
C GLU A 232 -10.06 -29.90 -13.88
N LYS A 233 -10.60 -29.34 -14.98
CA LYS A 233 -11.36 -30.03 -16.03
C LYS A 233 -10.54 -30.26 -17.31
N GLY A 234 -9.25 -29.97 -17.31
CA GLY A 234 -8.40 -30.19 -18.48
C GLY A 234 -8.44 -29.09 -19.54
N ASN A 235 -9.09 -27.95 -19.28
CA ASN A 235 -9.24 -26.87 -20.27
C ASN A 235 -8.13 -25.83 -20.16
N ASN A 236 -7.58 -25.43 -21.30
CA ASN A 236 -6.68 -24.29 -21.38
C ASN A 236 -7.49 -22.98 -21.29
N ILE A 237 -7.17 -22.16 -20.28
CA ILE A 237 -7.84 -20.87 -20.04
C ILE A 237 -7.68 -19.87 -21.19
N PHE A 238 -6.66 -20.05 -22.04
CA PHE A 238 -6.44 -19.18 -23.20
C PHE A 238 -7.22 -19.59 -24.44
N GLU A 239 -7.60 -20.88 -24.55
CA GLU A 239 -8.36 -21.40 -25.69
C GLU A 239 -9.86 -21.19 -25.50
N THR A 240 -10.32 -21.11 -24.25
CA THR A 240 -11.74 -21.07 -23.91
C THR A 240 -12.25 -19.68 -23.54
N GLU A 241 -11.37 -18.67 -23.47
CA GLU A 241 -11.64 -17.32 -22.89
C GLU A 241 -12.35 -17.37 -21.51
N ARG A 242 -12.25 -18.51 -20.83
CA ARG A 242 -13.03 -18.79 -19.63
C ARG A 242 -12.42 -18.05 -18.45
N LYS A 243 -13.25 -17.32 -17.70
CA LYS A 243 -12.83 -16.76 -16.41
C LYS A 243 -12.61 -17.92 -15.44
N LEU A 244 -11.51 -17.88 -14.68
CA LEU A 244 -11.33 -18.81 -13.57
C LEU A 244 -12.38 -18.52 -12.50
N ASP A 245 -13.11 -19.57 -12.10
CA ASP A 245 -14.34 -19.44 -11.32
C ASP A 245 -14.12 -19.30 -9.81
N SER A 246 -12.92 -19.59 -9.30
CA SER A 246 -12.64 -19.59 -7.85
C SER A 246 -11.35 -18.88 -7.48
N ALA A 247 -11.31 -18.33 -6.26
CA ALA A 247 -10.11 -17.73 -5.67
C ALA A 247 -8.94 -18.73 -5.59
N LYS A 248 -9.25 -20.02 -5.35
CA LYS A 248 -8.27 -21.12 -5.36
C LYS A 248 -7.63 -21.28 -6.74
N ALA A 249 -8.43 -21.36 -7.79
CA ALA A 249 -7.92 -21.53 -9.16
C ALA A 249 -7.05 -20.35 -9.59
N TRP A 250 -7.46 -19.11 -9.26
CA TRP A 250 -6.62 -17.94 -9.48
C TRP A 250 -5.29 -17.99 -8.70
N HIS A 251 -5.30 -18.42 -7.45
CA HIS A 251 -4.09 -18.55 -6.64
C HIS A 251 -3.11 -19.57 -7.24
N GLU A 252 -3.59 -20.75 -7.64
CA GLU A 252 -2.77 -21.77 -8.31
C GLU A 252 -2.19 -21.27 -9.63
N PHE A 253 -3.02 -20.58 -10.42
CA PHE A 253 -2.58 -19.99 -11.68
C PHE A 253 -1.49 -18.94 -11.48
N ILE A 254 -1.68 -17.99 -10.55
CA ILE A 254 -0.68 -16.97 -10.21
C ILE A 254 0.62 -17.62 -9.72
N THR A 255 0.51 -18.68 -8.91
CA THR A 255 1.65 -19.44 -8.40
C THR A 255 2.45 -20.09 -9.53
N SER A 256 1.77 -20.70 -10.51
CA SER A 256 2.41 -21.30 -11.69
C SER A 256 3.23 -20.28 -12.50
N ILE A 257 2.70 -19.08 -12.70
CA ILE A 257 3.40 -17.98 -13.39
C ILE A 257 4.62 -17.55 -12.56
N SER A 258 4.44 -17.41 -11.25
CA SER A 258 5.51 -17.00 -10.32
C SER A 258 6.68 -17.99 -10.33
N ILE A 259 6.39 -19.30 -10.34
CA ILE A 259 7.40 -20.36 -10.47
C ILE A 259 8.17 -20.21 -11.79
N LYS A 260 7.47 -20.00 -12.92
CA LYS A 260 8.14 -19.82 -14.22
C LYS A 260 9.05 -18.60 -14.25
N ILE A 261 8.59 -17.47 -13.71
CA ILE A 261 9.39 -16.24 -13.57
C ILE A 261 10.64 -16.51 -12.72
N ASN A 262 10.47 -17.14 -11.56
CA ASN A 262 11.58 -17.44 -10.65
C ASN A 262 12.63 -18.35 -11.31
N ASN A 263 12.19 -19.35 -12.09
CA ASN A 263 13.08 -20.21 -12.86
C ASN A 263 13.85 -19.41 -13.93
N HIS A 264 13.19 -18.51 -14.66
CA HIS A 264 13.84 -17.63 -15.63
C HIS A 264 14.86 -16.69 -14.96
N VAL A 265 14.51 -16.07 -13.82
CA VAL A 265 15.43 -15.22 -13.06
C VAL A 265 16.65 -16.03 -12.60
N LYS A 266 16.44 -17.24 -12.07
CA LYS A 266 17.54 -18.11 -11.62
C LYS A 266 18.47 -18.48 -12.78
N MET A 267 17.91 -18.83 -13.94
CA MET A 267 18.69 -19.10 -15.16
C MET A 267 19.48 -17.87 -15.61
N LEU A 268 18.86 -16.69 -15.68
CA LEU A 268 19.55 -15.45 -16.06
C LEU A 268 20.71 -15.14 -15.11
N LYS A 269 20.51 -15.25 -13.79
CA LYS A 269 21.58 -15.06 -12.80
C LYS A 269 22.75 -16.03 -13.02
N SER A 270 22.47 -17.30 -13.31
CA SER A 270 23.54 -18.27 -13.61
C SER A 270 24.33 -17.90 -14.88
N PHE A 271 23.68 -17.35 -15.90
CA PHE A 271 24.37 -16.85 -17.08
C PHE A 271 25.18 -15.58 -16.79
N GLN A 272 24.66 -14.68 -15.97
CA GLN A 272 25.39 -13.49 -15.53
C GLN A 272 26.69 -13.85 -14.84
N GLU A 273 26.69 -14.84 -13.95
CA GLU A 273 27.91 -15.33 -13.28
C GLU A 273 28.96 -15.82 -14.28
N VAL A 274 28.55 -16.59 -15.29
CA VAL A 274 29.45 -17.08 -16.36
C VAL A 274 29.99 -15.91 -17.18
N TRP A 275 29.14 -14.96 -17.59
CA TRP A 275 29.56 -13.81 -18.38
C TRP A 275 30.46 -12.85 -17.60
N GLN A 276 30.22 -12.67 -16.30
CA GLN A 276 31.08 -11.87 -15.41
C GLN A 276 32.47 -12.47 -15.29
N LYS A 277 32.58 -13.80 -15.08
CA LYS A 277 33.87 -14.50 -15.05
C LYS A 277 34.63 -14.32 -16.36
N GLN A 278 33.98 -14.55 -17.50
CA GLN A 278 34.60 -14.35 -18.83
C GLN A 278 35.02 -12.90 -19.06
N LEU A 279 34.21 -11.94 -18.61
CA LEU A 279 34.53 -10.51 -18.72
C LEU A 279 35.74 -10.14 -17.86
N GLN A 280 35.86 -10.70 -16.66
CA GLN A 280 37.00 -10.50 -15.76
C GLN A 280 38.29 -11.07 -16.38
N GLU A 281 38.24 -12.30 -16.91
CA GLU A 281 39.37 -12.93 -17.61
C GLU A 281 39.84 -12.11 -18.81
N LEU A 282 38.91 -11.67 -19.67
CA LEU A 282 39.23 -10.84 -20.84
C LEU A 282 39.80 -9.48 -20.44
N ASN A 283 39.29 -8.88 -19.37
CA ASN A 283 39.78 -7.59 -18.89
C ASN A 283 41.17 -7.68 -18.27
N GLY A 284 41.53 -8.82 -17.68
CA GLY A 284 42.86 -9.09 -17.10
C GLY A 284 43.96 -9.36 -18.12
N LYS A 285 43.65 -9.56 -19.41
CA LYS A 285 44.66 -9.73 -20.47
C LYS A 285 45.46 -8.43 -20.69
N ILE A 286 46.79 -8.53 -20.67
CA ILE A 286 47.72 -7.42 -20.92
C ILE A 286 47.62 -6.92 -22.37
N ASN A 287 47.62 -7.82 -23.34
CA ASN A 287 47.48 -7.51 -24.77
C ASN A 287 46.12 -7.98 -25.27
N LYS A 288 45.19 -7.03 -25.50
CA LYS A 288 43.83 -7.32 -25.99
C LYS A 288 43.77 -7.25 -27.51
N THR A 289 43.32 -8.33 -28.13
CA THR A 289 43.05 -8.38 -29.58
C THR A 289 41.79 -7.59 -29.94
N ILE A 290 41.57 -7.34 -31.24
CA ILE A 290 40.31 -6.75 -31.73
C ILE A 290 39.11 -7.65 -31.33
N ASP A 291 39.26 -8.97 -31.46
CA ASP A 291 38.23 -9.94 -31.09
C ASP A 291 37.91 -9.90 -29.59
N ASP A 292 38.92 -9.75 -28.72
CA ASP A 292 38.70 -9.58 -27.28
C ASP A 292 37.84 -8.34 -27.01
N LYS A 293 38.11 -7.22 -27.69
CA LYS A 293 37.32 -5.97 -27.54
C LYS A 293 35.87 -6.16 -28.01
N VAL A 294 35.65 -6.88 -29.11
CA VAL A 294 34.31 -7.21 -29.61
C VAL A 294 33.56 -8.10 -28.61
N LYS A 295 34.23 -9.12 -28.05
CA LYS A 295 33.65 -10.03 -27.08
C LYS A 295 33.31 -9.34 -25.75
N ILE A 296 34.19 -8.47 -25.24
CA ILE A 296 33.92 -7.61 -24.08
C ILE A 296 32.64 -6.80 -24.31
N LYS A 297 32.54 -6.10 -25.45
CA LYS A 297 31.36 -5.29 -25.79
C LYS A 297 30.08 -6.14 -25.84
N SER A 298 30.15 -7.36 -26.38
CA SER A 298 29.02 -8.28 -26.42
C SER A 298 28.61 -8.75 -25.03
N LEU A 299 29.56 -9.11 -24.16
CA LEU A 299 29.27 -9.58 -22.80
C LEU A 299 28.67 -8.49 -21.93
N THR A 300 29.22 -7.26 -21.99
CA THR A 300 28.66 -6.10 -21.29
C THR A 300 27.21 -5.84 -21.70
N ARG A 301 26.89 -5.95 -23.00
CA ARG A 301 25.51 -5.81 -23.49
C ARG A 301 24.59 -6.92 -22.97
N LYS A 302 25.04 -8.17 -22.95
CA LYS A 302 24.25 -9.30 -22.42
C LYS A 302 23.95 -9.13 -20.93
N LEU A 303 24.94 -8.69 -20.14
CA LEU A 303 24.76 -8.38 -18.72
C LEU A 303 23.70 -7.29 -18.53
N ALA A 304 23.86 -6.14 -19.20
CA ALA A 304 22.89 -5.04 -19.11
C ALA A 304 21.47 -5.47 -19.52
N GLN A 305 21.32 -6.25 -20.60
CA GLN A 305 20.02 -6.77 -21.03
C GLN A 305 19.41 -7.72 -20.00
N SER A 306 20.22 -8.60 -19.40
CA SER A 306 19.74 -9.50 -18.35
C SER A 306 19.33 -8.76 -17.07
N ASP A 307 20.03 -7.69 -16.69
CA ASP A 307 19.66 -6.85 -15.55
C ASP A 307 18.31 -6.15 -15.78
N ILE A 308 18.09 -5.64 -16.99
CA ILE A 308 16.80 -5.06 -17.39
C ILE A 308 15.69 -6.11 -17.30
N GLN A 309 15.95 -7.32 -17.80
CA GLN A 309 14.95 -8.41 -17.79
C GLN A 309 14.62 -8.88 -16.36
N ILE A 310 15.63 -9.04 -15.50
CA ILE A 310 15.44 -9.39 -14.09
C ILE A 310 14.65 -8.27 -13.37
N SER A 311 14.98 -7.02 -13.65
CA SER A 311 14.26 -5.86 -13.09
C SER A 311 12.80 -5.82 -13.54
N LEU A 312 12.52 -6.13 -14.81
CA LEU A 312 11.14 -6.25 -15.31
C LEU A 312 10.36 -7.34 -14.56
N TYR A 313 10.97 -8.50 -14.34
CA TYR A 313 10.34 -9.60 -13.61
C TYR A 313 10.03 -9.22 -12.16
N HIS A 314 10.98 -8.62 -11.43
CA HIS A 314 10.77 -8.23 -10.03
C HIS A 314 9.82 -7.03 -9.87
N ASN A 315 10.08 -5.93 -10.57
CA ASN A 315 9.41 -4.65 -10.31
C ASN A 315 8.04 -4.53 -10.99
N HIS A 316 7.80 -5.33 -12.04
CA HIS A 316 6.56 -5.27 -12.78
C HIS A 316 5.72 -6.54 -12.63
N TYR A 317 6.23 -7.71 -13.03
CA TYR A 317 5.41 -8.92 -13.05
C TYR A 317 5.12 -9.45 -11.64
N ASN A 318 6.14 -9.67 -10.82
CA ASN A 318 5.94 -10.20 -9.46
C ASN A 318 5.06 -9.27 -8.60
N ARG A 319 5.12 -7.96 -8.83
CA ARG A 319 4.25 -7.00 -8.16
C ARG A 319 2.77 -7.22 -8.51
N ILE A 320 2.44 -7.36 -9.80
CA ILE A 320 1.07 -7.62 -10.27
C ILE A 320 0.57 -8.98 -9.74
N LEU A 321 1.43 -10.01 -9.77
CA LEU A 321 1.10 -11.35 -9.27
C LEU A 321 0.83 -11.34 -7.75
N SER A 322 1.69 -10.65 -7.00
CA SER A 322 1.50 -10.47 -5.55
C SER A 322 0.20 -9.73 -5.25
N GLU A 323 -0.13 -8.68 -6.00
CA GLU A 323 -1.39 -7.95 -5.85
C GLU A 323 -2.59 -8.85 -6.16
N GLY A 324 -2.52 -9.64 -7.23
CA GLY A 324 -3.56 -10.62 -7.58
C GLY A 324 -3.84 -11.60 -6.46
N ASN A 325 -2.80 -12.21 -5.88
CA ASN A 325 -2.94 -13.13 -4.75
C ASN A 325 -3.62 -12.46 -3.54
N GLN A 326 -3.30 -11.19 -3.26
CA GLN A 326 -3.91 -10.44 -2.16
C GLN A 326 -5.39 -10.15 -2.43
N ILE A 327 -5.75 -9.78 -3.66
CA ILE A 327 -7.15 -9.57 -4.07
C ILE A 327 -7.96 -10.85 -3.93
N GLU A 328 -7.46 -11.99 -4.42
CA GLU A 328 -8.19 -13.26 -4.30
C GLU A 328 -8.34 -13.72 -2.87
N ARG A 329 -7.35 -13.45 -2.01
CA ARG A 329 -7.47 -13.68 -0.58
C ARG A 329 -8.59 -12.85 0.03
N SER A 330 -8.68 -11.56 -0.29
CA SER A 330 -9.79 -10.70 0.17
C SER A 330 -11.14 -11.17 -0.39
N LYS A 331 -11.20 -11.64 -1.66
CA LYS A 331 -12.41 -12.22 -2.25
C LYS A 331 -12.89 -13.45 -1.49
N LEU A 332 -11.98 -14.38 -1.18
CA LEU A 332 -12.28 -15.59 -0.42
C LEU A 332 -12.86 -15.25 0.97
N TRP A 333 -12.25 -14.30 1.68
CA TRP A 333 -12.76 -13.85 2.98
C TRP A 333 -14.15 -13.25 2.88
N TRP A 334 -14.39 -12.45 1.83
CA TRP A 334 -15.70 -11.87 1.58
C TRP A 334 -16.77 -12.93 1.28
N GLU A 335 -16.42 -13.99 0.53
CA GLU A 335 -17.31 -15.12 0.27
C GLU A 335 -17.61 -15.92 1.55
N ILE A 336 -16.59 -16.24 2.36
CA ILE A 336 -16.76 -16.93 3.64
C ILE A 336 -17.69 -16.15 4.57
N LYS A 337 -17.54 -14.83 4.62
CA LYS A 337 -18.40 -13.95 5.43
C LYS A 337 -19.88 -14.10 5.04
N LYS A 338 -20.19 -14.16 3.75
CA LYS A 338 -21.58 -14.31 3.26
C LYS A 338 -22.23 -15.63 3.65
N VAL A 339 -21.45 -16.70 3.85
CA VAL A 339 -21.96 -18.02 4.23
C VAL A 339 -22.28 -18.11 5.73
N LYS A 340 -21.75 -17.19 6.55
CA LYS A 340 -21.97 -17.15 8.00
C LYS A 340 -23.13 -16.23 8.42
N VAL A 341 -23.80 -15.62 7.46
CA VAL A 341 -25.08 -14.89 7.62
C VAL A 341 -26.19 -15.82 7.15
#